data_AF-A0A2A4LJS9-F1
#
_entry.id   AF-A0A2A4LJS9-F1
#
_cell.length_a   1.000
_cell.length_b   1.000
_cell.length_c   1.000
_cell.angle_alpha   90.00
_cell.angle_beta   90.00
_cell.angle_gamma   90.00
#
_symmetry.space_group_name_H-M   'P 1'
#
loop_
_entity.id
_entity.type
_entity.pdbx_description
1 polymer ?
#
loop_
_entity_poly.entity_id
_entity_poly.type
_entity_poly.pdbx_seq_one_letter_code
_entity_poly.pdbx_strand_id
1 'polypeptide(L)'
;MAEIPKRAGQASAGKRGYMVVTVTELDRLVYEVLKREGAAKPHRDDAGSYIVTDSEKARSQNIMPKVLARYGRKGWKLTAINKMECYIFCKTEDERAVEYMVQTPSDLDKLSLKLLETEGQLIVEQDDDDEPVVHIKDAEQAKIQRILPLVLDQFKQDRWQLAAVSGPQLYFFTRPVKG
;
A
#
# COMPACT_ATOMS: atom_id res chain seq x y z
N MET A 1 25.24 19.09 -23.05
CA MET A 1 23.87 19.41 -22.59
C MET A 1 22.92 18.53 -23.36
N ALA A 2 22.36 17.49 -22.73
CA ALA A 2 21.34 16.67 -23.37
C ALA A 2 19.97 17.30 -23.08
N GLU A 3 19.22 17.63 -24.12
CA GLU A 3 17.86 18.11 -24.03
C GLU A 3 16.98 17.06 -23.34
N ILE A 4 16.37 17.46 -22.23
CA ILE A 4 15.39 16.63 -21.52
C ILE A 4 14.14 16.57 -22.41
N PRO A 5 13.65 15.38 -22.81
CA PRO A 5 12.41 15.30 -23.58
C PRO A 5 11.24 15.78 -22.70
N LYS A 6 10.79 17.00 -22.95
CA LYS A 6 9.47 17.49 -22.51
C LYS A 6 8.41 16.75 -23.31
N ARG A 7 8.04 15.53 -22.89
CA ARG A 7 6.79 14.78 -23.14
C ARG A 7 7.08 13.28 -23.16
N ALA A 8 6.89 12.62 -22.02
CA ALA A 8 6.64 11.17 -21.96
C ALA A 8 5.54 10.97 -20.91
N GLY A 9 4.45 10.29 -21.30
CA GLY A 9 3.25 10.14 -20.47
C GLY A 9 2.01 10.88 -20.96
N GLN A 10 1.96 11.37 -22.22
CA GLN A 10 0.66 11.67 -22.83
C GLN A 10 -0.12 10.36 -22.92
N ALA A 11 -1.12 10.22 -22.06
CA ALA A 11 -2.19 9.25 -22.24
C ALA A 11 -2.71 9.40 -23.67
N SER A 12 -2.36 8.45 -24.53
CA SER A 12 -2.90 8.38 -25.88
C SER A 12 -4.43 8.32 -25.75
N ALA A 13 -5.12 9.29 -26.34
CA ALA A 13 -6.57 9.45 -26.32
C ALA A 13 -7.29 8.34 -27.11
N GLY A 14 -7.24 7.11 -26.58
CA GLY A 14 -8.18 6.04 -26.88
C GLY A 14 -8.81 5.58 -25.56
N LYS A 15 -10.04 5.05 -25.60
CA LYS A 15 -10.65 4.31 -24.49
C LYS A 15 -9.82 3.05 -24.20
N ARG A 16 -8.63 3.21 -23.65
CA ARG A 16 -7.78 2.10 -23.21
C ARG A 16 -8.30 1.68 -21.84
N GLY A 17 -8.63 0.39 -21.70
CA GLY A 17 -9.01 -0.19 -20.42
C GLY A 17 -7.89 -0.20 -19.38
N TYR A 18 -6.65 0.13 -19.79
CA TYR A 18 -5.46 0.07 -18.95
C TYR A 18 -4.59 1.33 -19.03
N MET A 19 -3.91 1.62 -17.92
CA MET A 19 -2.90 2.66 -17.76
C MET A 19 -1.68 2.06 -17.05
N VAL A 20 -0.48 2.49 -17.43
CA VAL A 20 0.79 2.03 -16.85
C VAL A 20 1.55 3.23 -16.30
N VAL A 21 2.11 3.07 -15.10
CA VAL A 21 2.97 4.06 -14.44
C VAL A 21 4.27 3.37 -14.05
N THR A 22 5.40 3.95 -14.44
CA THR A 22 6.73 3.41 -14.08
C THR A 22 7.06 3.69 -12.61
N VAL A 23 7.95 2.90 -12.00
CA VAL A 23 8.45 3.16 -10.64
C VAL A 23 9.10 4.53 -10.56
N THR A 24 9.89 4.95 -11.56
CA THR A 24 10.51 6.29 -11.56
C THR A 24 9.48 7.42 -11.52
N GLU A 25 8.36 7.29 -12.25
CA GLU A 25 7.26 8.25 -12.16
C GLU A 25 6.60 8.22 -10.78
N LEU A 26 6.41 7.02 -10.23
CA LEU A 26 5.82 6.84 -8.91
C LEU A 26 6.71 7.44 -7.81
N ASP A 27 8.03 7.25 -7.85
CA ASP A 27 9.01 7.78 -6.89
C ASP A 27 8.97 9.30 -6.85
N ARG A 28 8.82 9.95 -8.01
CA ARG A 28 8.63 11.42 -8.07
C ARG A 28 7.36 11.84 -7.34
N LEU A 29 6.25 11.12 -7.55
CA LEU A 29 4.99 11.41 -6.87
C LEU A 29 5.06 11.13 -5.36
N VAL A 30 5.77 10.07 -4.96
CA VAL A 30 6.06 9.74 -3.56
C VAL A 30 6.84 10.88 -2.92
N TYR A 31 7.91 11.36 -3.55
CA TYR A 31 8.69 12.49 -3.05
C TYR A 31 7.85 13.77 -2.94
N GLU A 32 7.03 14.10 -3.95
CA GLU A 32 6.13 15.25 -3.89
C GLU A 32 5.19 15.17 -2.68
N VAL A 33 4.61 13.99 -2.42
CA VAL A 33 3.74 13.78 -1.27
C VAL A 33 4.56 13.89 0.02
N LEU A 34 5.68 13.19 0.15
CA LEU A 34 6.56 13.26 1.33
C LEU A 34 6.92 14.71 1.67
N LYS A 35 7.32 15.51 0.67
CA LYS A 35 7.63 16.93 0.85
C LYS A 35 6.42 17.72 1.31
N ARG A 36 5.25 17.51 0.71
CA ARG A 36 4.01 18.21 1.09
C ARG A 36 3.57 17.89 2.51
N GLU A 37 3.74 16.64 2.95
CA GLU A 37 3.40 16.20 4.31
C GLU A 37 4.49 16.57 5.35
N GLY A 38 5.58 17.23 4.93
CA GLY A 38 6.70 17.58 5.81
C GLY A 38 7.53 16.36 6.27
N ALA A 39 7.41 15.23 5.57
CA ALA A 39 8.09 13.98 5.88
C ALA A 39 9.46 13.84 5.18
N ALA A 40 9.75 14.69 4.19
CA ALA A 40 11.05 14.75 3.56
C ALA A 40 11.45 16.16 3.11
N LYS A 41 12.76 16.37 2.96
CA LYS A 41 13.36 17.58 2.37
C LYS A 41 14.41 17.20 1.34
N PRO A 42 14.70 18.06 0.34
CA PRO A 42 15.79 17.79 -0.61
C PRO A 42 17.13 17.64 0.13
N HIS A 43 17.96 16.71 -0.33
CA HIS A 43 19.34 16.62 0.12
C HIS A 43 20.10 17.85 -0.43
N ARG A 44 20.85 18.56 0.41
CA ARG A 44 21.50 19.82 -0.02
C ARG A 44 22.65 19.59 -1.00
N ASP A 45 23.37 18.49 -0.83
CA ASP A 45 24.63 18.23 -1.53
C ASP A 45 24.51 17.20 -2.65
N ASP A 46 23.30 16.68 -2.90
CA ASP A 46 23.08 15.65 -3.92
C ASP A 46 21.77 15.91 -4.68
N ALA A 47 21.91 16.26 -5.96
CA ALA A 47 20.82 16.65 -6.81
C ALA A 47 20.02 15.41 -7.25
N GLY A 48 18.81 15.26 -6.72
CA GLY A 48 17.92 14.14 -7.05
C GLY A 48 17.63 13.21 -5.88
N SER A 49 18.27 13.41 -4.74
CA SER A 49 17.98 12.68 -3.50
C SER A 49 17.27 13.55 -2.47
N TYR A 50 16.67 12.88 -1.48
CA TYR A 50 15.94 13.51 -0.40
C TYR A 50 16.22 12.81 0.92
N ILE A 51 16.08 13.58 2.00
CA ILE A 51 16.24 13.10 3.37
C ILE A 51 14.84 12.97 3.97
N VAL A 52 14.52 11.79 4.48
CA VAL A 52 13.34 11.57 5.31
C VAL A 52 13.57 12.26 6.66
N THR A 53 12.69 13.20 7.00
CA THR A 53 12.77 14.00 8.24
C THR A 53 11.82 13.49 9.33
N ASP A 54 10.82 12.70 8.95
CA ASP A 54 9.83 12.13 9.86
C ASP A 54 9.44 10.74 9.33
N SER A 55 9.96 9.69 9.98
CA SER A 55 9.79 8.31 9.55
C SER A 55 8.36 7.80 9.74
N GLU A 56 7.63 8.31 10.73
CA GLU A 56 6.23 7.93 10.98
C GLU A 56 5.32 8.47 9.88
N LYS A 57 5.49 9.75 9.50
CA LYS A 57 4.76 10.33 8.38
C LYS A 57 5.17 9.72 7.04
N ALA A 58 6.43 9.32 6.90
CA ALA A 58 6.96 8.73 5.67
C ALA A 58 6.53 7.28 5.43
N ARG A 59 5.87 6.62 6.40
CA ARG A 59 5.48 5.21 6.23
C ARG A 59 4.56 5.01 5.02
N SER A 60 4.71 3.85 4.38
CA SER A 60 3.97 3.50 3.15
C SER A 60 2.46 3.57 3.32
N GLN A 61 1.91 3.23 4.49
CA GLN A 61 0.47 3.31 4.77
C GLN A 61 -0.06 4.75 4.73
N ASN A 62 0.80 5.74 4.94
CA ASN A 62 0.44 7.16 4.93
C ASN A 62 0.62 7.79 3.55
N ILE A 63 1.71 7.44 2.86
CA ILE A 63 2.13 8.10 1.61
C ILE A 63 1.51 7.43 0.38
N MET A 64 1.57 6.11 0.29
CA MET A 64 1.13 5.39 -0.90
C MET A 64 -0.36 5.58 -1.21
N PRO A 65 -1.30 5.53 -0.24
CA PRO A 65 -2.69 5.86 -0.52
C PRO A 65 -2.88 7.25 -1.12
N LYS A 66 -2.12 8.26 -0.68
CA LYS A 66 -2.20 9.63 -1.20
C LYS A 66 -1.65 9.75 -2.62
N VAL A 67 -0.60 9.00 -2.95
CA VAL A 67 -0.08 8.90 -4.32
C VAL A 67 -1.11 8.23 -5.22
N LEU A 68 -1.63 7.07 -4.83
CA LEU A 68 -2.58 6.28 -5.61
C LEU A 68 -3.95 6.96 -5.75
N ALA A 69 -4.36 7.78 -4.78
CA ALA A 69 -5.59 8.56 -4.84
C ALA A 69 -5.65 9.51 -6.06
N ARG A 70 -4.50 9.96 -6.60
CA ARG A 70 -4.45 10.76 -7.85
C ARG A 70 -5.07 10.00 -9.04
N TYR A 71 -4.94 8.67 -9.04
CA TYR A 71 -5.50 7.76 -10.03
C TYR A 71 -6.88 7.25 -9.62
N GLY A 72 -7.04 6.87 -8.34
CA GLY A 72 -8.29 6.33 -7.80
C GLY A 72 -9.49 7.24 -7.99
N ARG A 73 -9.33 8.55 -7.79
CA ARG A 73 -10.39 9.56 -8.00
C ARG A 73 -10.90 9.63 -9.44
N LYS A 74 -10.11 9.14 -10.40
CA LYS A 74 -10.46 9.09 -11.84
C LYS A 74 -10.97 7.70 -12.26
N GLY A 75 -11.21 6.80 -11.32
CA GLY A 75 -11.65 5.43 -11.57
C GLY A 75 -10.55 4.50 -12.08
N TRP A 76 -9.29 4.80 -11.81
CA TRP A 76 -8.18 3.89 -12.10
C TRP A 76 -7.88 3.02 -10.89
N LYS A 77 -8.08 1.71 -11.02
CA LYS A 77 -7.82 0.70 -10.00
C LYS A 77 -6.51 -0.03 -10.32
N LEU A 78 -5.58 -0.05 -9.38
CA LEU A 78 -4.36 -0.86 -9.48
C LEU A 78 -4.75 -2.34 -9.56
N THR A 79 -4.28 -3.05 -10.57
CA THR A 79 -4.59 -4.47 -10.76
C THR A 79 -3.36 -5.36 -10.78
N ALA A 80 -2.18 -4.81 -11.04
CA ALA A 80 -0.95 -5.56 -11.02
C ALA A 80 0.26 -4.64 -10.81
N ILE A 81 1.32 -5.21 -10.25
CA ILE A 81 2.64 -4.60 -10.17
C ILE A 81 3.60 -5.58 -10.85
N ASN A 82 4.25 -5.13 -11.92
CA ASN A 82 5.14 -5.95 -12.72
C ASN A 82 6.57 -5.87 -12.14
N LYS A 83 7.30 -6.99 -12.17
CA LYS A 83 8.74 -7.06 -11.86
C LYS A 83 9.61 -6.15 -12.74
N MET A 84 9.11 -5.74 -13.91
CA MET A 84 9.72 -4.72 -14.77
C MET A 84 9.46 -3.28 -14.29
N GLU A 85 9.21 -3.09 -12.99
CA GLU A 85 9.11 -1.78 -12.34
C GLU A 85 7.93 -0.92 -12.85
N CYS A 86 6.76 -1.52 -13.03
CA CYS A 86 5.56 -0.83 -13.50
C CYS A 86 4.32 -1.17 -12.67
N TYR A 87 3.51 -0.14 -12.39
CA TYR A 87 2.18 -0.23 -11.80
C TYR A 87 1.14 -0.21 -12.91
N ILE A 88 0.32 -1.26 -13.00
CA ILE A 88 -0.69 -1.42 -14.04
C ILE A 88 -2.06 -1.21 -13.43
N PHE A 89 -2.79 -0.24 -13.97
CA PHE A 89 -4.13 0.12 -13.56
C PHE A 89 -5.13 -0.30 -14.62
N CYS A 90 -6.29 -0.77 -14.21
CA CYS A 90 -7.47 -0.92 -15.07
C CYS A 90 -8.49 0.18 -14.75
N LYS A 91 -9.27 0.57 -15.76
CA LYS A 91 -10.42 1.46 -15.58
C LYS A 91 -11.56 0.66 -14.92
N THR A 92 -12.21 1.20 -13.89
CA THR A 92 -13.38 0.58 -13.28
C THR A 92 -14.56 0.56 -14.27
N GLU A 93 -15.42 -0.47 -14.19
CA GLU A 93 -16.52 -0.71 -15.16
C GLU A 93 -17.46 0.49 -15.32
N ASP A 94 -17.75 1.20 -14.22
CA ASP A 94 -18.60 2.38 -14.18
C ASP A 94 -17.81 3.71 -14.08
N GLU A 95 -16.49 3.67 -14.28
CA GLU A 95 -15.58 4.79 -14.02
C GLU A 95 -15.63 5.34 -12.57
N ARG A 96 -16.27 4.61 -11.65
CA ARG A 96 -16.41 5.02 -10.25
C ARG A 96 -15.05 5.19 -9.60
N ALA A 97 -14.94 6.27 -8.83
CA ALA A 97 -13.76 6.54 -8.02
C ALA A 97 -13.54 5.44 -6.99
N VAL A 98 -12.27 5.15 -6.71
CA VAL A 98 -11.84 4.20 -5.69
C VAL A 98 -10.92 4.87 -4.68
N GLU A 99 -11.05 4.46 -3.43
CA GLU A 99 -10.11 4.76 -2.36
C GLU A 99 -9.06 3.66 -2.27
N TYR A 100 -7.88 4.01 -1.77
CA TYR A 100 -6.77 3.10 -1.57
C TYR A 100 -6.43 2.98 -0.08
N MET A 101 -6.03 1.79 0.32
CA MET A 101 -5.37 1.49 1.57
C MET A 101 -4.17 0.62 1.27
N VAL A 102 -3.08 0.82 2.01
CA VAL A 102 -1.85 0.04 1.85
C VAL A 102 -1.46 -0.52 3.21
N GLN A 103 -1.19 -1.82 3.27
CA GLN A 103 -0.75 -2.53 4.47
C GLN A 103 0.62 -3.17 4.22
N THR A 104 1.46 -3.20 5.24
CA THR A 104 2.72 -3.96 5.28
C THR A 104 2.47 -5.34 5.88
N PRO A 105 3.37 -6.32 5.69
CA PRO A 105 3.29 -7.61 6.39
C PRO A 105 3.11 -7.45 7.89
N SER A 106 3.89 -6.57 8.54
CA SER A 106 3.80 -6.34 9.97
C SER A 106 2.43 -5.79 10.43
N ASP A 107 1.71 -5.07 9.58
CA ASP A 107 0.35 -4.64 9.90
C ASP A 107 -0.63 -5.82 9.86
N LEU A 108 -0.49 -6.68 8.85
CA LEU A 108 -1.29 -7.91 8.74
C LEU A 108 -0.96 -8.88 9.87
N ASP A 109 0.30 -8.97 10.29
CA ASP A 109 0.73 -9.81 11.41
C ASP A 109 0.10 -9.33 12.72
N LYS A 110 0.09 -8.01 12.97
CA LYS A 110 -0.59 -7.44 14.15
C LYS A 110 -2.08 -7.77 14.19
N LEU A 111 -2.76 -7.74 13.04
CA LEU A 111 -4.17 -8.14 12.94
C LEU A 111 -4.32 -9.65 13.14
N SER A 112 -3.41 -10.44 12.58
CA SER A 112 -3.36 -11.90 12.73
C SER A 112 -3.22 -12.32 14.18
N LEU A 113 -2.32 -11.68 14.94
CA LEU A 113 -2.13 -11.93 16.38
C LEU A 113 -3.40 -11.60 17.18
N LYS A 114 -4.04 -10.47 16.91
CA LYS A 114 -5.32 -10.09 17.56
C LYS A 114 -6.44 -11.08 17.27
N LEU A 115 -6.54 -11.60 16.05
CA LEU A 115 -7.52 -12.61 15.69
C LEU A 115 -7.26 -13.92 16.44
N LEU A 116 -6.00 -14.37 16.46
CA LEU A 116 -5.62 -15.57 17.21
C LEU A 116 -5.89 -15.43 18.72
N GLU A 117 -5.66 -14.25 19.29
CA GLU A 117 -6.00 -13.94 20.68
C GLU A 117 -7.51 -14.02 20.91
N THR A 118 -8.30 -13.40 20.04
CA THR A 118 -9.77 -13.40 20.11
C THR A 118 -10.36 -14.81 19.97
N GLU A 119 -9.77 -15.66 19.14
CA GLU A 119 -10.15 -17.07 18.97
C GLU A 119 -9.60 -17.98 20.08
N GLY A 120 -8.89 -17.42 21.07
CA GLY A 120 -8.32 -18.14 22.20
C GLY A 120 -7.14 -19.04 21.84
N GLN A 121 -6.56 -18.88 20.65
CA GLN A 121 -5.43 -19.65 20.11
C GLN A 121 -4.06 -19.06 20.43
N LEU A 122 -4.04 -17.88 21.05
CA LEU A 122 -2.86 -17.16 21.47
C LEU A 122 -2.99 -16.76 22.94
N ILE A 123 -1.88 -16.85 23.67
CA ILE A 123 -1.72 -16.28 25.02
C ILE A 123 -0.63 -15.22 24.93
N VAL A 124 -0.92 -14.02 25.43
CA VAL A 124 0.11 -13.01 25.69
C VAL A 124 0.41 -13.04 27.18
N GLU A 125 1.63 -13.43 27.54
CA GLU A 125 2.13 -13.28 28.89
C GLU A 125 2.84 -11.92 28.98
N GLN A 126 2.31 -11.02 29.80
CA GLN A 126 2.99 -9.78 30.17
C GLN A 126 3.79 -10.04 31.43
N ASP A 127 5.10 -9.82 31.38
CA ASP A 127 5.93 -9.71 32.56
C ASP A 127 6.24 -8.23 32.77
N ASP A 128 6.17 -7.77 34.02
CA ASP A 128 6.05 -6.34 34.36
C ASP A 128 7.27 -5.48 33.94
N ASP A 129 8.37 -6.11 33.50
CA ASP A 129 9.60 -5.45 33.04
C ASP A 129 10.18 -5.99 31.70
N ASP A 130 9.53 -6.94 31.02
CA ASP A 130 10.04 -7.60 29.79
C ASP A 130 9.14 -7.42 28.55
N GLU A 131 9.70 -7.69 27.36
CA GLU A 131 8.91 -7.76 26.12
C GLU A 131 7.85 -8.87 26.23
N PRO A 132 6.59 -8.61 25.81
CA PRO A 132 5.51 -9.57 25.94
C PRO A 132 5.82 -10.87 25.20
N VAL A 133 5.70 -12.00 25.90
CA VAL A 133 5.91 -13.33 25.33
C VAL A 133 4.61 -13.85 24.74
N VAL A 134 4.67 -14.27 23.48
CA VAL A 134 3.51 -14.77 22.74
C VAL A 134 3.58 -16.29 22.62
N HIS A 135 2.58 -16.98 23.16
CA HIS A 135 2.45 -18.43 23.06
C HIS A 135 1.29 -18.80 22.14
N ILE A 136 1.59 -19.56 21.09
CA ILE A 136 0.57 -20.14 20.20
C ILE A 136 0.14 -21.49 20.77
N LYS A 137 -1.13 -21.63 21.14
CA LYS A 137 -1.67 -22.87 21.72
C LYS A 137 -1.79 -24.00 20.70
N ASP A 138 -2.19 -23.65 19.47
CA ASP A 138 -2.32 -24.58 18.36
C ASP A 138 -1.72 -23.99 17.08
N ALA A 139 -0.58 -24.55 16.67
CA ALA A 139 0.15 -24.11 15.48
C ALA A 139 -0.65 -24.32 14.18
N GLU A 140 -1.57 -25.30 14.13
CA GLU A 140 -2.43 -25.50 12.96
C GLU A 140 -3.40 -24.34 12.77
N GLN A 141 -3.89 -23.75 13.87
CA GLN A 141 -4.78 -22.58 13.79
C GLN A 141 -4.01 -21.32 13.39
N ALA A 142 -2.72 -21.23 13.73
CA ALA A 142 -1.87 -20.10 13.42
C ALA A 142 -1.26 -20.11 11.99
N LYS A 143 -1.54 -21.14 11.19
CA LYS A 143 -1.03 -21.22 9.80
C LYS A 143 -1.53 -20.05 8.96
N ILE A 144 -0.63 -19.47 8.15
CA ILE A 144 -0.95 -18.35 7.27
C ILE A 144 -2.07 -18.69 6.27
N GLN A 145 -2.14 -19.96 5.82
CA GLN A 145 -3.19 -20.45 4.92
C GLN A 145 -4.59 -20.36 5.55
N ARG A 146 -4.67 -20.31 6.88
CA ARG A 146 -5.91 -20.13 7.63
C ARG A 146 -6.14 -18.68 8.03
N ILE A 147 -5.12 -18.03 8.59
CA ILE A 147 -5.29 -16.70 9.19
C ILE A 147 -5.39 -15.59 8.14
N LEU A 148 -4.60 -15.64 7.05
CA LEU A 148 -4.65 -14.60 6.03
C LEU A 148 -6.05 -14.45 5.41
N PRO A 149 -6.77 -15.53 5.03
CA PRO A 149 -8.17 -15.42 4.62
C PRO A 149 -9.07 -14.68 5.62
N LEU A 150 -8.94 -14.97 6.93
CA LEU A 150 -9.73 -14.31 7.97
C LEU A 150 -9.43 -12.82 8.08
N VAL A 151 -8.16 -12.44 8.01
CA VAL A 151 -7.73 -11.03 7.95
C VAL A 151 -8.33 -10.33 6.71
N LEU A 152 -8.30 -10.99 5.55
CA LEU A 152 -8.86 -10.44 4.32
C LEU A 152 -10.40 -10.33 4.39
N ASP A 153 -11.08 -11.27 5.04
CA ASP A 153 -12.52 -11.21 5.27
C ASP A 153 -12.91 -10.07 6.21
N GLN A 154 -12.10 -9.76 7.23
CA GLN A 154 -12.32 -8.59 8.08
C GLN A 154 -12.26 -7.29 7.27
N PHE A 155 -11.25 -7.14 6.40
CA PHE A 155 -11.19 -6.00 5.48
C PHE A 155 -12.40 -5.93 4.54
N LYS A 156 -12.88 -7.07 4.07
CA LYS A 156 -14.07 -7.15 3.19
C LYS A 156 -15.35 -6.67 3.88
N GLN A 157 -15.49 -6.84 5.19
CA GLN A 157 -16.62 -6.28 5.96
C GLN A 157 -16.69 -4.76 5.84
N ASP A 158 -15.52 -4.10 5.84
CA ASP A 158 -15.37 -2.65 5.59
C ASP A 158 -15.34 -2.27 4.09
N ARG A 159 -15.68 -3.23 3.23
CA ARG A 159 -15.70 -3.16 1.75
C ARG A 159 -14.33 -2.97 1.11
N TRP A 160 -13.25 -3.17 1.85
CA TRP A 160 -11.91 -3.20 1.28
C TRP A 160 -11.67 -4.51 0.55
N GLN A 161 -11.16 -4.43 -0.67
CA GLN A 161 -10.82 -5.58 -1.49
C GLN A 161 -9.33 -5.53 -1.83
N LEU A 162 -8.64 -6.65 -1.66
CA LEU A 162 -7.26 -6.79 -2.10
C LEU A 162 -7.21 -6.60 -3.63
N ALA A 163 -6.39 -5.66 -4.07
CA ALA A 163 -6.28 -5.24 -5.46
C ALA A 163 -4.98 -5.72 -6.11
N ALA A 164 -3.86 -5.61 -5.38
CA ALA A 164 -2.56 -6.09 -5.81
C ALA A 164 -1.64 -6.36 -4.61
N VAL A 165 -0.59 -7.15 -4.84
CA VAL A 165 0.50 -7.39 -3.88
C VAL A 165 1.83 -7.11 -4.56
N SER A 166 2.69 -6.28 -3.96
CA SER A 166 4.04 -5.98 -4.45
C SER A 166 5.08 -6.79 -3.70
N GLY A 167 5.38 -7.99 -4.19
CA GLY A 167 6.34 -8.89 -3.54
C GLY A 167 5.99 -9.12 -2.05
N PRO A 168 6.99 -9.32 -1.16
CA PRO A 168 6.74 -9.47 0.26
C PRO A 168 6.48 -8.13 0.98
N GLN A 169 6.40 -7.00 0.25
CA GLN A 169 6.60 -5.69 0.87
C GLN A 169 5.28 -4.97 1.18
N LEU A 170 4.29 -5.03 0.28
CA LEU A 170 3.07 -4.22 0.41
C LEU A 170 1.83 -4.92 -0.18
N TYR A 171 0.72 -4.81 0.55
CA TYR A 171 -0.62 -5.23 0.15
C TYR A 171 -1.47 -3.98 -0.15
N PHE A 172 -2.03 -3.92 -1.35
CA PHE A 172 -2.82 -2.80 -1.82
C PHE A 172 -4.29 -3.17 -1.82
N PHE A 173 -5.10 -2.42 -1.09
CA PHE A 173 -6.53 -2.59 -0.99
C PHE A 173 -7.25 -1.42 -1.65
N THR A 174 -8.43 -1.69 -2.19
CA THR A 174 -9.31 -0.66 -2.76
C THR A 174 -10.74 -0.84 -2.30
N ARG A 175 -11.49 0.26 -2.24
CA ARG A 175 -12.95 0.21 -2.12
C ARG A 175 -13.58 1.31 -2.97
N PRO A 176 -14.81 1.14 -3.48
CA PRO A 176 -15.52 2.20 -4.18
C PRO A 176 -15.79 3.39 -3.23
N VAL A 177 -15.66 4.61 -3.74
CA VAL A 177 -16.16 5.81 -3.05
C VAL A 177 -17.69 5.74 -3.08
N LYS A 178 -18.35 5.92 -1.94
CA LYS A 178 -19.82 6.04 -1.90
C LYS A 178 -20.20 7.35 -2.59
N GLY A 179 -21.03 7.25 -3.63
CA GLY A 179 -21.68 8.40 -4.25
C GLY A 179 -22.77 8.99 -3.38
#